data_AF-A0A3B8MI45-F1
#
_entry.id   AF-A0A3B8MI45-F1
#
_cell.length_a   1.000
_cell.length_b   1.000
_cell.length_c   1.000
_cell.angle_alpha   90.00
_cell.angle_beta   90.00
_cell.angle_gamma   90.00
#
_symmetry.space_group_name_H-M   'P 1'
#
loop_
_entity.id
_entity.type
_entity.pdbx_description
1 polymer ?
#
loop_
_entity_poly.entity_id
_entity_poly.type
_entity_poly.pdbx_seq_one_letter_code
_entity_poly.pdbx_strand_id
1 'polypeptide(L)' 'MEHMLRVVENGQAFTLEAEYDGTFWFVKIYAHDNGEKRRRFTYKINHPKDEEAACQRGWELFKERHLNGTSS' A
#
# COMPACT_ATOMS: atom_id res chain seq x y z
N MET A 1 14.68 -9.64 -4.53
CA MET A 1 14.70 -8.30 -3.92
C MET A 1 13.24 -7.92 -3.75
N GLU A 2 12.78 -7.78 -2.52
CA GLU A 2 11.41 -7.32 -2.23
C GLU A 2 11.41 -5.80 -2.36
N HIS A 3 10.64 -5.22 -3.30
CA HIS A 3 10.51 -3.76 -3.31
C HIS A 3 9.48 -3.33 -2.27
N MET A 4 9.94 -2.46 -1.38
CA MET A 4 9.10 -1.81 -0.38
C MET A 4 8.96 -0.32 -0.73
N LEU A 5 7.72 0.17 -0.77
CA LEU A 5 7.46 1.61 -0.85
C LEU A 5 7.18 2.12 0.58
N ARG A 6 7.88 3.18 0.99
CA ARG A 6 7.65 3.84 2.28
C ARG A 6 7.01 5.20 2.05
N VAL A 7 5.94 5.49 2.76
CA VAL A 7 5.18 6.75 2.64
C VAL A 7 4.90 7.29 4.03
N VAL A 8 4.91 8.61 4.19
CA VAL A 8 4.44 9.28 5.42
C VAL A 8 3.27 10.17 5.02
N GLU A 9 2.12 9.98 5.66
CA GLU A 9 0.89 10.71 5.35
C GLU A 9 0.18 11.06 6.67
N ASN A 10 -0.20 12.33 6.83
CA ASN A 10 -0.82 12.85 8.07
C ASN A 10 -0.05 12.50 9.37
N GLY A 11 1.29 12.49 9.31
CA GLY A 11 2.14 12.15 10.45
C GLY A 11 2.21 10.67 10.80
N GLN A 12 1.51 9.79 10.07
CA GLN A 12 1.62 8.34 10.20
C GLN A 12 2.49 7.77 9.09
N ALA A 13 3.44 6.90 9.44
CA ALA A 13 4.28 6.22 8.47
C ALA A 13 3.63 4.92 7.99
N PHE A 14 3.79 4.62 6.71
CA PHE A 14 3.25 3.46 6.04
C PHE A 14 4.34 2.73 5.24
N THR A 15 4.21 1.43 5.13
CA THR A 15 5.00 0.59 4.23
C THR A 15 4.08 -0.20 3.34
N LEU A 16 4.38 -0.27 2.06
CA LEU A 16 3.70 -1.09 1.09
C LEU A 16 4.67 -2.14 0.56
N GLU A 17 4.20 -3.36 0.53
CA GLU A 17 4.92 -4.52 -0.02
C GLU A 17 4.04 -5.12 -1.11
N ALA A 18 4.58 -5.26 -2.31
CA ALA A 18 3.91 -5.90 -3.41
C ALA A 18 4.44 -7.33 -3.60
N GLU A 19 3.54 -8.25 -3.90
CA GLU A 19 3.84 -9.66 -4.14
C GLU A 19 3.11 -10.11 -5.40
N TYR A 20 3.81 -10.76 -6.32
CA TYR A 20 3.22 -11.25 -7.56
C TYR A 20 3.05 -12.77 -7.49
N ASP A 21 1.82 -13.23 -7.64
CA ASP A 21 1.46 -14.66 -7.59
C ASP A 21 1.55 -15.34 -8.98
N GLY A 22 1.96 -14.62 -10.02
CA GLY A 22 2.00 -15.13 -11.40
C GLY A 22 0.80 -14.69 -12.25
N THR A 23 -0.26 -14.17 -11.63
CA THR A 23 -1.43 -13.58 -12.32
C THR A 23 -1.81 -12.21 -11.78
N PHE A 24 -1.66 -11.99 -10.47
CA PHE A 24 -2.12 -10.78 -9.80
C PHE A 24 -1.03 -10.22 -8.89
N TRP A 25 -1.08 -8.91 -8.69
CA TRP A 25 -0.28 -8.25 -7.66
C TRP A 25 -1.09 -8.11 -6.37
N PHE A 26 -0.47 -8.48 -5.27
CA PHE A 26 -0.99 -8.32 -3.92
C PHE A 26 -0.19 -7.25 -3.20
N VAL A 27 -0.82 -6.12 -2.91
CA VAL A 27 -0.17 -5.00 -2.22
C VAL A 27 -0.62 -4.97 -0.77
N LYS A 28 0.28 -5.34 0.12
CA LYS A 28 0.11 -5.34 1.58
C LYS A 28 0.50 -3.96 2.10
N ILE A 29 -0.40 -3.31 2.84
CA ILE A 29 -0.17 -1.99 3.45
C ILE A 29 -0.05 -2.15 4.94
N TYR A 30 1.02 -1.61 5.50
CA TYR A 30 1.32 -1.60 6.92
C TYR A 30 1.38 -0.16 7.40
N ALA A 31 0.74 0.11 8.54
CA ALA A 31 0.92 1.35 9.27
C ALA A 31 1.97 1.12 10.37
N HIS A 32 2.78 2.13 10.62
CA HIS A 32 3.72 2.16 11.73
C HIS A 32 3.13 3.06 12.81
N ASP A 33 2.78 2.46 13.94
CA ASP A 33 2.26 3.17 15.11
C ASP A 33 3.17 2.87 16.30
N ASN A 34 3.71 3.91 16.95
CA ASN A 34 4.60 3.78 18.11
C ASN A 34 5.78 2.79 17.92
N GLY A 35 6.30 2.70 16.68
CA GLY A 35 7.40 1.80 16.32
C GLY A 35 6.97 0.37 15.93
N GLU A 36 5.67 0.05 16.00
CA GLU A 36 5.14 -1.24 15.58
C GLU A 36 4.60 -1.20 14.14
N LYS A 37 5.08 -2.13 13.29
CA LYS A 37 4.55 -2.36 11.94
C LYS A 37 3.31 -3.24 12.02
N ARG A 38 2.12 -2.67 11.78
CA ARG A 38 0.84 -3.41 11.77
C ARG A 38 0.23 -3.44 10.37
N ARG A 39 -0.09 -4.64 9.88
CA ARG A 39 -0.77 -4.81 8.58
C ARG A 39 -2.19 -4.27 8.68
N ARG A 40 -2.52 -3.30 7.82
CA ARG A 40 -3.85 -2.69 7.74
C ARG A 40 -4.70 -3.35 6.66
N PHE A 41 -4.18 -3.45 5.43
CA PHE A 41 -4.96 -3.92 4.29
C PHE A 41 -4.10 -4.72 3.30
N THR A 42 -4.77 -5.46 2.42
CA THR A 42 -4.15 -6.12 1.27
C THR A 42 -5.04 -5.91 0.06
N TYR A 43 -4.47 -5.35 -1.00
CA TYR A 43 -5.17 -5.08 -2.26
C TYR A 43 -4.75 -6.07 -3.32
N LYS A 44 -5.73 -6.68 -3.98
CA LYS A 44 -5.50 -7.45 -5.20
C LYS A 44 -5.66 -6.53 -6.40
N ILE A 45 -4.60 -6.38 -7.20
CA ILE A 45 -4.52 -5.43 -8.31
C ILE A 45 -4.24 -6.19 -9.61
N ASN A 46 -5.05 -5.91 -10.63
CA ASN A 46 -4.90 -6.48 -11.97
C ASN A 46 -4.11 -5.50 -12.85
N HIS A 47 -3.18 -6.02 -13.66
CA HIS A 47 -2.44 -5.28 -14.69
C HIS A 47 -1.38 -4.21 -14.31
N PRO A 48 -0.81 -4.13 -13.09
CA PRO A 48 0.45 -3.39 -12.93
C PRO A 48 1.55 -3.95 -13.83
N LYS A 49 2.26 -3.07 -14.52
CA LYS A 49 3.42 -3.40 -15.37
C LYS A 49 4.63 -3.90 -14.57
N ASP A 50 4.76 -3.45 -13.33
CA ASP A 50 5.86 -3.74 -12.43
C ASP A 50 5.44 -3.54 -10.96
N GLU A 51 6.32 -3.93 -10.04
CA GLU A 51 6.10 -3.90 -8.59
C GLU A 51 5.89 -2.49 -8.05
N GLU A 52 6.59 -1.49 -8.62
CA GLU A 52 6.46 -0.10 -8.21
C GLU A 52 5.08 0.44 -8.59
N ALA A 53 4.63 0.17 -9.82
CA ALA A 53 3.28 0.52 -10.28
C ALA A 53 2.20 -0.16 -9.42
N ALA A 54 2.44 -1.41 -8.98
CA ALA A 54 1.53 -2.10 -8.07
C ALA A 54 1.44 -1.37 -6.73
N CYS A 55 2.59 -1.08 -6.09
CA CYS A 55 2.67 -0.34 -4.84
C CYS A 55 1.99 1.04 -4.92
N GLN A 56 2.28 1.81 -5.96
CA GLN A 56 1.64 3.11 -6.21
C GLN A 56 0.13 2.97 -6.29
N ARG A 57 -0.36 2.01 -7.10
CA ARG A 57 -1.80 1.78 -7.26
C ARG A 57 -2.48 1.34 -5.97
N GLY A 58 -1.83 0.47 -5.20
CA GLY A 58 -2.32 0.04 -3.89
C GLY A 58 -2.38 1.20 -2.89
N TRP A 59 -1.41 2.11 -2.94
CA TRP A 59 -1.41 3.32 -2.11
C TRP A 59 -2.55 4.28 -2.48
N GLU A 60 -2.78 4.54 -3.77
CA GLU A 60 -3.90 5.37 -4.23
C GLU A 60 -5.25 4.84 -3.72
N LEU A 61 -5.50 3.54 -3.93
CA LEU A 61 -6.73 2.88 -3.48
C LEU A 61 -6.92 3.01 -1.96
N PHE A 62 -5.83 2.88 -1.20
CA PHE A 62 -5.89 3.06 0.25
C PHE A 62 -6.19 4.49 0.65
N LYS A 63 -5.54 5.47 0.01
CA LYS A 63 -5.81 6.89 0.26
C LYS A 63 -7.27 7.21 -0.03
N GLU A 64 -7.78 6.85 -1.21
CA GLU A 64 -9.16 7.13 -1.61
C GLU A 64 -10.19 6.55 -0.62
N ARG A 65 -9.94 5.34 -0.09
CA ARG A 65 -10.91 4.62 0.75
C ARG A 65 -10.78 4.90 2.24
N HIS A 66 -9.59 5.25 2.72
CA HIS A 66 -9.30 5.28 4.16
C HIS A 66 -8.71 6.60 4.66
N LEU A 67 -8.21 7.47 3.78
CA LEU A 67 -7.58 8.74 4.16
C LEU A 67 -8.27 9.97 3.58
N ASN A 68 -8.79 9.88 2.35
CA ASN A 68 -9.49 10.96 1.65
C ASN A 68 -11.00 11.02 1.96
N GLY A 69 -11.49 10.25 2.94
CA GLY A 69 -12.85 10.35 3.47
C GLY A 69 -13.14 11.64 4.27
N THR A 70 -12.25 12.63 4.22
CA THR A 70 -12.39 13.95 4.85
C THR A 70 -12.42 15.03 3.77
N SER A 71 -13.47 15.01 2.95
CA SER A 71 -13.87 16.14 2.13
C SER A 71 -15.39 16.14 2.10
N SER A 72 -15.97 16.73 3.14
CA SER A 72 -17.32 17.32 3.09
C SER A 72 -17.25 18.66 2.38
#